data_AF-A0A9X8N5N7-F1
#
_entry.id   AF-A0A9X8N5N7-F1
#
_cell.length_a   1.000
_cell.length_b   1.000
_cell.length_c   1.000
_cell.angle_alpha   90.00
_cell.angle_beta   90.00
_cell.angle_gamma   90.00
#
_symmetry.space_group_name_H-M   'P 1'
#
loop_
_entity.id
_entity.type
_entity.pdbx_description
1 polymer ?
#
loop_
_entity_poly.entity_id
_entity_poly.type
_entity_poly.pdbx_seq_one_letter_code
_entity_poly.pdbx_strand_id
1 'polypeptide(L)'
;MKAGDRAWMRSGSDRHLADVHGEAIIFRVTAIQTLPGRGTWYRVHTSHAAAQEIFGGWRSRLSLAPVPLTELTKGVTHHDLLRAW
;
A
#
# COMPACT_ATOMS: atom_id res chain seq x y z
N MET A 1 -2.93 0.56 10.68
CA MET A 1 -1.99 1.20 9.74
C MET A 1 -1.58 2.55 10.30
N LYS A 2 -0.32 2.93 10.12
CA LYS A 2 0.29 4.21 10.48
C LYS A 2 0.92 4.87 9.24
N ALA A 3 1.28 6.15 9.34
CA ALA A 3 2.07 6.79 8.30
C ALA A 3 3.41 6.05 8.12
N GLY A 4 3.83 5.89 6.87
CA GLY A 4 4.99 5.09 6.49
C GLY A 4 4.67 3.65 6.12
N ASP A 5 3.52 3.10 6.55
CA ASP A 5 3.12 1.73 6.22
C ASP A 5 2.88 1.55 4.72
N ARG A 6 3.10 0.32 4.24
CA ARG A 6 2.72 -0.13 2.91
C ARG A 6 1.32 -0.75 2.95
N ALA A 7 0.53 -0.46 1.94
CA ALA A 7 -0.83 -0.95 1.79
C ALA A 7 -1.08 -1.37 0.35
N TRP A 8 -1.90 -2.40 0.18
CA TRP A 8 -2.57 -2.71 -1.06
C TRP A 8 -3.89 -1.95 -1.14
N MET A 9 -4.26 -1.56 -2.36
CA MET A 9 -5.60 -1.06 -2.62
C MET A 9 -6.53 -2.22 -2.97
N ARG A 10 -7.69 -2.28 -2.33
CA ARG A 10 -8.73 -3.26 -2.61
C ARG A 10 -9.52 -2.85 -3.85
N SER A 11 -9.68 -3.77 -4.80
CA SER A 11 -10.70 -3.70 -5.84
C SER A 11 -11.96 -4.44 -5.36
N GLY A 12 -13.12 -4.17 -5.95
CA GLY A 12 -14.44 -4.64 -5.50
C GLY A 12 -14.64 -6.17 -5.41
N SER A 13 -13.63 -6.97 -5.75
CA SER A 13 -13.64 -8.45 -5.67
C SER A 13 -12.65 -9.01 -4.61
N ASP A 14 -12.31 -8.22 -3.60
CA ASP A 14 -11.32 -8.55 -2.54
C ASP A 14 -9.91 -8.85 -3.08
N ARG A 15 -9.66 -8.50 -4.34
CA ARG A 15 -8.35 -8.54 -4.99
C ARG A 15 -7.63 -7.22 -4.77
N HIS A 16 -6.30 -7.26 -4.87
CA HIS A 16 -5.48 -6.05 -4.85
C HIS A 16 -5.34 -5.48 -6.25
N LEU A 17 -5.17 -4.16 -6.34
CA LEU A 17 -4.79 -3.52 -7.60
C LEU A 17 -3.42 -4.07 -8.04
N ALA A 18 -3.33 -4.47 -9.31
CA ALA A 18 -2.11 -4.96 -9.93
C ALA A 18 -1.87 -4.23 -11.26
N ASP A 19 -0.62 -4.21 -11.72
CA ASP A 19 -0.27 -3.67 -13.02
C ASP A 19 -0.60 -4.64 -14.16
N VAL A 20 -0.22 -4.27 -15.39
CA VAL A 20 -0.45 -5.07 -16.60
C VAL A 20 0.30 -6.41 -16.61
N HIS A 21 1.30 -6.57 -15.75
CA HIS A 21 2.06 -7.81 -15.58
C HIS A 21 1.52 -8.68 -14.43
N GLY A 22 0.50 -8.20 -13.71
CA GLY A 22 -0.07 -8.88 -12.55
C GLY A 22 0.67 -8.61 -11.24
N GLU A 23 1.63 -7.67 -11.24
CA GLU A 23 2.38 -7.31 -10.03
C GLU A 23 1.53 -6.36 -9.17
N ALA A 24 1.46 -6.67 -7.86
CA ALA A 24 0.65 -5.89 -6.95
C ALA A 24 1.19 -4.45 -6.81
N ILE A 25 0.32 -3.46 -7.01
CA ILE A 25 0.70 -2.06 -6.84
C ILE A 25 0.72 -1.71 -5.35
N ILE A 26 1.90 -1.38 -4.85
CA ILE A 26 2.10 -0.98 -3.46
C ILE A 26 1.88 0.52 -3.31
N PHE A 27 1.05 0.88 -2.34
CA PHE A 27 0.87 2.25 -1.88
C PHE A 27 1.56 2.44 -0.52
N ARG A 28 2.12 3.63 -0.30
CA ARG A 28 2.61 4.08 1.00
C ARG A 28 1.62 5.04 1.62
N VAL A 29 1.29 4.83 2.88
CA VAL A 29 0.49 5.79 3.66
C VAL A 29 1.39 6.98 4.01
N THR A 30 1.01 8.19 3.59
CA THR A 30 1.77 9.42 3.83
C THR A 30 1.16 10.30 4.93
N ALA A 31 -0.15 10.19 5.16
CA ALA A 31 -0.83 10.90 6.25
C ALA A 31 -2.09 10.13 6.70
N ILE A 32 -2.57 10.46 7.89
CA ILE A 32 -3.78 9.86 8.48
C ILE A 32 -4.64 10.98 9.04
N GLN A 33 -5.95 10.91 8.79
CA GLN A 33 -6.93 11.83 9.36
C GLN A 33 -8.15 11.05 9.83
N THR A 34 -8.56 11.29 11.07
CA THR A 34 -9.82 10.74 11.60
C THR A 34 -10.87 11.84 11.55
N LEU A 35 -11.95 11.59 10.81
CA LEU A 35 -13.05 12.52 10.64
C LEU A 35 -14.25 12.07 11.50
N PRO A 36 -14.81 12.95 12.36
CA PRO A 36 -16.00 12.62 13.14
C PRO A 36 -17.14 12.13 12.23
N GLY A 37 -17.74 10.98 12.58
CA GLY A 37 -18.83 10.37 11.82
C GLY A 37 -18.47 9.77 10.46
N ARG A 38 -17.23 9.91 9.96
CA ARG A 38 -16.78 9.36 8.66
C ARG A 38 -15.63 8.37 8.77
N GLY A 39 -15.12 8.12 9.98
CA GLY A 39 -14.05 7.18 10.25
C GLY A 39 -12.65 7.68 9.86
N THR A 40 -11.70 6.74 9.77
CA THR A 40 -10.30 7.04 9.46
C THR A 40 -10.02 7.01 7.97
N TRP A 41 -9.38 8.07 7.49
CA TRP A 41 -8.90 8.26 6.15
C TRP A 41 -7.37 8.25 6.12
N TYR A 42 -6.82 7.72 5.03
CA TYR A 42 -5.39 7.55 4.81
C TYR A 42 -5.02 8.23 3.51
N ARG A 43 -4.04 9.12 3.53
CA ARG A 43 -3.45 9.67 2.32
C ARG A 43 -2.45 8.65 1.80
N VAL A 44 -2.59 8.23 0.56
CA VAL A 44 -1.74 7.23 -0.06
C VAL A 44 -0.99 7.80 -1.25
N HIS A 45 0.19 7.24 -1.48
CA HIS A 45 1.06 7.56 -2.61
C HIS A 45 1.68 6.28 -3.16
N THR A 46 1.87 6.19 -4.48
CA THR A 46 2.62 5.10 -5.13
C THR A 46 3.57 5.67 -6.18
N SER A 47 4.65 4.96 -6.48
CA SER A 47 5.58 5.32 -7.57
C SER A 47 5.04 4.92 -8.95
N HIS A 48 4.01 4.09 -9.02
CA HIS A 48 3.39 3.70 -10.29
C HIS A 48 2.55 4.87 -10.82
N ALA A 49 3.04 5.56 -11.86
CA ALA A 49 2.48 6.83 -12.33
C ALA A 49 0.96 6.80 -12.58
N ALA A 50 0.48 5.85 -13.39
CA ALA A 50 -0.95 5.74 -13.69
C ALA A 50 -1.81 5.46 -12.43
N ALA A 51 -1.34 4.60 -11.53
CA ALA A 51 -2.06 4.31 -10.30
C ALA A 51 -2.01 5.48 -9.31
N GLN A 52 -0.91 6.25 -9.30
CA GLN A 52 -0.82 7.47 -8.51
C GLN A 52 -1.84 8.51 -8.99
N GLU A 53 -2.01 8.66 -10.31
CA GLU A 53 -2.98 9.58 -10.92
C GLU A 53 -4.43 9.19 -10.57
N ILE A 54 -4.78 7.91 -10.71
CA ILE A 54 -6.16 7.43 -10.52
C ILE A 54 -6.50 7.26 -9.03
N PHE A 55 -5.58 6.67 -8.27
CA PHE A 55 -5.84 6.15 -6.93
C PHE A 55 -5.14 6.90 -5.80
N GLY A 56 -4.20 7.80 -6.11
CA GLY A 56 -3.50 8.61 -5.13
C GLY A 56 -4.42 9.54 -4.33
N GLY A 57 -3.93 9.99 -3.17
CA GLY A 57 -4.66 10.92 -2.31
C GLY A 57 -5.41 10.24 -1.17
N TRP A 58 -6.51 10.83 -0.70
CA TRP A 58 -7.24 10.35 0.47
C TRP A 58 -8.16 9.18 0.14
N ARG A 59 -8.03 8.10 0.93
CA ARG A 59 -8.83 6.89 0.82
C ARG A 59 -9.34 6.45 2.18
N SER A 60 -10.54 5.89 2.20
CA SER A 60 -11.11 5.35 3.43
C SER A 60 -10.42 4.03 3.79
N ARG A 61 -10.52 3.62 5.06
CA ARG A 61 -10.01 2.33 5.54
C ARG A 61 -10.51 1.13 4.72
N LEU A 62 -11.73 1.20 4.17
CA LEU A 62 -12.36 0.08 3.46
C LEU A 62 -11.64 -0.23 2.14
N SER A 63 -11.03 0.77 1.51
CA SER A 63 -10.32 0.63 0.25
C SER A 63 -8.88 0.14 0.41
N LEU A 64 -8.39 -0.05 1.65
CA LEU A 64 -6.98 -0.37 1.91
C LEU A 64 -6.85 -1.65 2.73
N ALA A 65 -5.86 -2.46 2.36
CA ALA A 65 -5.41 -3.62 3.13
C ALA A 65 -3.93 -3.46 3.47
N PRO A 66 -3.48 -3.77 4.69
CA PRO A 66 -2.05 -3.77 5.01
C PRO A 66 -1.34 -4.85 4.20
N VAL A 67 -0.12 -4.56 3.72
CA VAL A 67 0.72 -5.58 3.08
C VAL A 67 1.26 -6.51 4.17
N PRO A 68 1.06 -7.84 4.06
CA PRO A 68 1.62 -8.81 5.00
C PRO A 68 3.15 -8.73 5.06
N LEU A 69 3.72 -8.89 6.26
CA LEU A 69 5.18 -8.89 6.48
C LEU A 69 5.92 -9.94 5.63
N THR A 70 5.26 -11.04 5.29
CA THR A 70 5.77 -12.11 4.42
C THR A 70 5.97 -11.68 2.97
N GLU A 71 5.19 -10.70 2.49
CA GLU A 71 5.33 -10.14 1.13
C GLU A 71 6.33 -8.96 1.11
N LEU A 72 6.57 -8.32 2.26
CA LEU A 72 7.57 -7.26 2.40
C LEU A 72 9.02 -7.79 2.32
N THR A 73 9.23 -9.06 2.68
CA THR A 73 10.55 -9.71 2.72
C THR A 73 10.92 -10.40 1.41
N LYS A 74 9.97 -10.76 0.54
CA LYS A 74 10.28 -11.31 -0.80
C LYS A 74 11.00 -10.33 -1.73
N GLY A 75 10.83 -9.02 -1.49
CA GLY A 75 11.56 -7.96 -2.21
C GLY A 75 12.94 -7.64 -1.61
N VAL A 76 13.31 -8.24 -0.48
CA VAL A 76 14.67 -8.21 0.05
C VAL A 76 15.28 -9.55 -0.33
N THR A 77 15.98 -9.57 -1.47
CA THR A 77 16.77 -10.74 -1.85
C THR A 77 17.58 -11.16 -0.63
N HIS A 78 17.53 -12.44 -0.28
CA HIS A 78 18.27 -13.10 0.82
C HIS A 78 19.80 -12.86 0.79
N HIS A 79 20.29 -12.09 -0.20
CA HIS A 79 21.65 -11.70 -0.44
C HIS A 79 22.12 -10.50 0.41
N ASP A 80 21.23 -9.63 0.88
CA ASP A 80 21.62 -8.45 1.68
C ASP A 80 21.79 -8.76 3.18
N LEU A 81 21.33 -9.92 3.66
CA LEU A 81 21.45 -10.32 5.07
C LEU A 81 22.77 -11.05 5.40
N LEU A 82 23.63 -11.33 4.40
CA LEU A 82 24.87 -12.08 4.59
C LEU A 82 26.15 -11.22 4.56
N ARG A 83 26.05 -9.89 4.52
CA ARG A 83 27.23 -8.98 4.59
C ARG A 83 27.42 -8.28 5.94
N ALA A 84 26.64 -8.65 6.96
CA ALA A 84 26.69 -8.00 8.27
C ALA A 84 27.23 -8.90 9.40
N TRP A 85 28.00 -9.94 9.08
CA TRP A 85 28.75 -10.76 10.03
C TRP A 85 30.18 -10.97 9.55
#